data_AF-A0A4Q5TX54-F1
#
_entry.id   AF-A0A4Q5TX54-F1
#
_cell.length_a   1.000
_cell.length_b   1.000
_cell.length_c   1.000
_cell.angle_alpha   90.00
_cell.angle_beta   90.00
_cell.angle_gamma   90.00
#
_symmetry.space_group_name_H-M   'P 1'
#
loop_
_entity.id
_entity.type
_entity.pdbx_description
1 polymer ?
#
loop_
_entity_poly.entity_id
_entity_poly.type
_entity_poly.pdbx_seq_one_letter_code
_entity_poly.pdbx_strand_id
1 'polypeptide(L)'
;MKVKVEMQVKVRELENVMVEPSVMEGWEKWGQLFTEHFIGRTPNAARCKIRNYKKIRFRYFKKSNRVIAWCDEPLLIENKALGYTLRYQLENFEVDFSQNLTTFAGFPFFEDHGGAGKKVKNRFRSARDKAYHGSMMEFWRSVQKNSLQADGYELRRMTRTQNYEKQRVRSIYSGRNMVISVKGTAGPVSVRRTDSLAARVPVSDTIGLTDTNRLTNTIRSTDPNRLTDTIHSTDINRVVVDSSQYYERILREKDNIDTYSHHTLTADSIVIKSEGAYRLVWFSDYLFVTYKKELEDPLYLESFMERRSPTFQQSHIWLTTGDAIVVDGNGSYSPPQEVFSMSYWGWSEKIANLLPIDYQPGD
;
A
#
# COMPACT_ATOMS: atom_id res chain seq x y z
N MET A 1 -3.88 -11.02 -45.82
CA MET A 1 -4.44 -11.67 -44.62
C MET A 1 -5.57 -10.77 -44.10
N LYS A 2 -6.83 -11.21 -44.17
CA LYS A 2 -7.99 -10.44 -43.68
C LYS A 2 -8.27 -10.88 -42.25
N VAL A 3 -8.03 -10.02 -41.27
CA VAL A 3 -8.41 -10.28 -39.87
C VAL A 3 -9.90 -10.03 -39.74
N LYS A 4 -10.65 -11.07 -39.40
CA LYS A 4 -12.09 -10.99 -39.09
C LYS A 4 -12.19 -10.73 -37.58
N VAL A 5 -12.54 -9.51 -37.20
CA VAL A 5 -12.76 -9.14 -35.79
C VAL A 5 -14.25 -9.29 -35.50
N GLU A 6 -14.62 -10.31 -34.74
CA GLU A 6 -15.98 -10.51 -34.24
C GLU A 6 -16.05 -10.03 -32.79
N MET A 7 -16.90 -9.05 -32.51
CA MET A 7 -17.13 -8.58 -31.15
C MET A 7 -18.12 -9.50 -30.43
N GLN A 8 -17.69 -10.04 -29.28
CA GLN A 8 -18.58 -10.71 -28.34
C GLN A 8 -19.19 -9.67 -27.40
N VAL A 9 -20.51 -9.71 -27.23
CA VAL A 9 -21.22 -8.86 -26.27
C VAL A 9 -20.73 -9.22 -24.87
N LYS A 10 -20.17 -8.25 -24.15
CA LYS A 10 -19.78 -8.40 -22.75
C LYS A 10 -21.05 -8.50 -21.91
N VAL A 11 -21.54 -9.71 -21.69
CA VAL A 11 -22.54 -9.98 -20.66
C VAL A 11 -21.86 -9.77 -19.32
N ARG A 12 -22.19 -8.68 -18.62
CA ARG A 12 -21.80 -8.51 -17.21
C ARG A 12 -22.58 -9.55 -16.42
N GLU A 13 -21.96 -10.69 -16.11
CA GLU A 13 -22.43 -11.49 -14.99
C GLU A 13 -22.33 -10.59 -13.75
N LEU A 14 -23.49 -10.30 -13.16
CA LEU A 14 -23.54 -9.70 -11.85
C LEU A 14 -23.01 -10.78 -10.91
N GLU A 15 -21.73 -10.69 -10.53
CA GLU A 15 -21.29 -11.25 -9.25
C GLU A 15 -22.32 -10.81 -8.21
N ASN A 16 -22.72 -11.71 -7.32
CA ASN A 16 -23.71 -11.47 -6.28
C ASN A 16 -23.21 -10.37 -5.31
N VAL A 17 -23.27 -9.13 -5.75
CA VAL A 17 -23.04 -7.94 -4.94
C VAL A 17 -24.27 -7.82 -4.08
N MET A 18 -24.14 -8.18 -2.81
CA MET A 18 -25.10 -7.78 -1.80
C MET A 18 -25.31 -6.27 -1.96
N VAL A 19 -26.49 -5.85 -2.45
CA VAL A 19 -26.75 -4.45 -2.79
C VAL A 19 -26.82 -3.65 -1.49
N GLU A 20 -25.67 -3.19 -1.03
CA GLU A 20 -25.61 -2.27 0.09
C GLU A 20 -26.24 -0.92 -0.32
N PRO A 21 -26.97 -0.26 0.60
CA PRO A 21 -27.51 1.06 0.35
C PRO A 21 -26.41 2.02 -0.09
N SER A 22 -26.69 2.80 -1.13
CA SER A 22 -25.71 3.67 -1.75
C SER A 22 -26.34 4.97 -2.23
N VAL A 23 -25.51 6.01 -2.38
CA VAL A 23 -25.94 7.33 -2.84
C VAL A 23 -25.24 7.64 -4.15
N MET A 24 -26.03 8.01 -5.16
CA MET A 24 -25.52 8.53 -6.42
C MET A 24 -25.01 9.94 -6.19
N GLU A 25 -23.78 10.20 -6.63
CA GLU A 25 -23.07 11.46 -6.39
C GLU A 25 -22.42 11.97 -7.67
N GLY A 26 -22.11 13.27 -7.70
CA GLY A 26 -21.61 13.95 -8.89
C GLY A 26 -20.11 14.25 -8.86
N TRP A 27 -19.61 14.74 -10.00
CA TRP A 27 -18.24 15.22 -10.17
C TRP A 27 -17.87 16.34 -9.20
N GLU A 28 -18.81 17.19 -8.81
CA GLU A 28 -18.55 18.29 -7.85
C GLU A 28 -18.06 17.79 -6.49
N LYS A 29 -18.50 16.59 -6.07
CA LYS A 29 -18.11 15.99 -4.80
C LYS A 29 -16.86 15.11 -4.92
N TRP A 30 -16.82 14.27 -5.95
CA TRP A 30 -15.80 13.21 -6.06
C TRP A 30 -14.78 13.43 -7.18
N GLY A 31 -14.94 14.46 -8.02
CA GLY A 31 -14.07 14.70 -9.17
C GLY A 31 -12.63 14.97 -8.79
N GLN A 32 -12.40 15.70 -7.69
CA GLN A 32 -11.04 15.93 -7.16
C GLN A 32 -10.41 14.61 -6.69
N LEU A 33 -11.10 13.86 -5.82
CA LEU A 33 -10.65 12.55 -5.34
C LEU A 33 -10.34 11.62 -6.52
N PHE A 34 -11.26 11.50 -7.47
CA PHE A 34 -11.06 10.68 -8.66
C PHE A 34 -9.82 11.12 -9.43
N THR A 35 -9.67 12.42 -9.70
CA THR A 35 -8.52 12.93 -10.45
C THR A 35 -7.21 12.63 -9.75
N GLU A 36 -7.12 12.87 -8.44
CA GLU A 36 -5.90 12.62 -7.66
C GLU A 36 -5.51 11.15 -7.60
N HIS A 37 -6.51 10.26 -7.51
CA HIS A 37 -6.30 8.82 -7.37
C HIS A 37 -6.13 8.09 -8.72
N PHE A 38 -6.72 8.61 -9.80
CA PHE A 38 -6.69 8.04 -11.14
C PHE A 38 -5.60 8.69 -12.00
N ILE A 39 -5.61 10.02 -12.15
CA ILE A 39 -4.57 10.75 -12.91
C ILE A 39 -3.25 10.77 -12.13
N GLY A 40 -3.32 10.90 -10.81
CA GLY A 40 -2.16 10.93 -9.92
C GLY A 40 -1.77 12.33 -9.49
N ARG A 41 -0.65 12.41 -8.76
CA ARG A 41 -0.08 13.67 -8.23
C ARG A 41 1.37 13.90 -8.66
N THR A 42 1.86 13.14 -9.64
CA THR A 42 3.20 13.33 -10.20
C THR A 42 3.29 14.66 -10.96
N PRO A 43 4.50 15.17 -11.27
CA PRO A 43 4.64 16.39 -12.09
C PRO A 43 3.92 16.33 -13.45
N ASN A 44 3.78 15.14 -14.04
CA ASN A 44 3.02 14.96 -15.29
C ASN A 44 1.52 15.20 -15.12
N ALA A 45 0.96 14.92 -13.93
CA ALA A 45 -0.47 15.03 -13.65
C ALA A 45 -0.97 16.46 -13.78
N ALA A 46 -0.14 17.46 -13.42
CA ALA A 46 -0.46 18.88 -13.59
C ALA A 46 -0.75 19.29 -15.05
N ARG A 47 -0.32 18.48 -16.01
CA ARG A 47 -0.51 18.70 -17.46
C ARG A 47 -1.47 17.67 -18.09
N CYS A 48 -2.25 16.97 -17.26
CA CYS A 48 -3.27 16.03 -17.68
C CYS A 48 -4.68 16.62 -17.52
N LYS A 49 -5.58 16.32 -18.46
CA LYS A 49 -7.00 16.74 -18.39
C LYS A 49 -7.93 15.65 -18.91
N ILE A 50 -8.92 15.27 -18.10
CA ILE A 50 -10.05 14.43 -18.53
C ILE A 50 -11.05 15.34 -19.27
N ARG A 51 -11.28 15.12 -20.56
CA ARG A 51 -12.12 15.98 -21.40
C ARG A 51 -13.61 15.74 -21.20
N ASN A 52 -14.02 14.50 -21.02
CA ASN A 52 -15.40 14.08 -20.80
C ASN A 52 -15.72 13.78 -19.32
N TYR A 53 -15.09 14.49 -18.37
CA TYR A 53 -15.23 14.21 -16.94
C TYR A 53 -16.68 14.19 -16.41
N LYS A 54 -17.58 14.96 -17.02
CA LYS A 54 -19.02 15.01 -16.67
C LYS A 54 -19.76 13.69 -16.92
N LYS A 55 -19.15 12.77 -17.66
CA LYS A 55 -19.70 11.44 -17.97
C LYS A 55 -19.38 10.41 -16.90
N ILE A 56 -18.43 10.73 -16.02
CA ILE A 56 -18.05 9.89 -14.89
C ILE A 56 -19.15 9.99 -13.83
N ARG A 57 -19.65 8.83 -13.41
CA ARG A 57 -20.64 8.71 -12.35
C ARG A 57 -20.03 8.05 -11.13
N PHE A 58 -20.54 8.44 -9.97
CA PHE A 58 -20.04 7.98 -8.69
C PHE A 58 -21.16 7.38 -7.87
N ARG A 59 -20.79 6.40 -7.05
CA ARG A 59 -21.65 5.84 -6.03
C ARG A 59 -20.85 5.70 -4.75
N TYR A 60 -21.36 6.28 -3.68
CA TYR A 60 -20.78 6.17 -2.35
C TYR A 60 -21.59 5.18 -1.51
N PHE A 61 -20.88 4.29 -0.82
CA PHE A 61 -21.45 3.32 0.09
C PHE A 61 -21.05 3.67 1.52
N LYS A 62 -22.02 4.12 2.32
CA LYS A 62 -21.77 4.59 3.69
C LYS A 62 -21.33 3.47 4.63
N LYS A 63 -21.86 2.25 4.45
CA LYS A 63 -21.59 1.11 5.35
C LYS A 63 -20.16 0.61 5.22
N SER A 64 -19.72 0.36 4.00
CA SER A 64 -18.35 -0.07 3.67
C SER A 64 -17.36 1.10 3.54
N ASN A 65 -17.87 2.34 3.58
CA ASN A 65 -17.09 3.57 3.47
C ASN A 65 -16.18 3.59 2.24
N ARG A 66 -16.78 3.38 1.06
CA ARG A 66 -16.07 3.34 -0.22
C ARG A 66 -16.80 4.09 -1.32
N VAL A 67 -16.05 4.59 -2.29
CA VAL A 67 -16.57 5.23 -3.51
C VAL A 67 -16.19 4.38 -4.71
N ILE A 68 -17.17 4.06 -5.56
CA ILE A 68 -16.91 3.51 -6.89
C ILE A 68 -17.17 4.58 -7.95
N ALA A 69 -16.43 4.51 -9.05
CA ALA A 69 -16.65 5.34 -10.23
C ALA A 69 -16.73 4.50 -11.50
N TRP A 70 -17.60 4.90 -12.43
CA TRP A 70 -17.70 4.26 -13.74
C TRP A 70 -18.10 5.26 -14.82
N CYS A 71 -17.82 4.90 -16.07
CA CYS A 71 -18.18 5.66 -17.26
C CYS A 71 -18.61 4.68 -18.36
N ASP A 72 -19.73 4.94 -19.05
CA ASP A 72 -20.21 4.05 -20.13
C ASP A 72 -19.45 4.23 -21.44
N GLU A 73 -18.75 5.35 -21.59
CA GLU A 73 -17.88 5.67 -22.71
C GLU A 73 -16.42 5.72 -22.25
N PRO A 74 -15.44 5.45 -23.14
CA PRO A 74 -14.03 5.62 -22.79
C PRO A 74 -13.72 7.03 -22.31
N LEU A 75 -12.89 7.13 -21.26
CA LEU A 75 -12.39 8.42 -20.79
C LEU A 75 -11.41 9.00 -21.82
N LEU A 76 -11.62 10.25 -22.19
CA LEU A 76 -10.75 10.99 -23.10
C LEU A 76 -9.79 11.83 -22.27
N ILE A 77 -8.53 11.42 -22.21
CA ILE A 77 -7.54 12.01 -21.29
C ILE A 77 -6.41 12.60 -22.12
N GLU A 78 -6.26 13.92 -22.09
CA GLU A 78 -5.14 14.58 -22.74
C GLU A 78 -3.97 14.67 -21.75
N ASN A 79 -2.84 14.04 -22.07
CA ASN A 79 -1.59 14.12 -21.33
C ASN A 79 -0.60 14.99 -22.11
N LYS A 80 -0.59 16.30 -21.83
CA LYS A 80 0.32 17.25 -22.49
C LYS A 80 1.76 17.12 -22.01
N ALA A 81 2.02 16.45 -20.88
CA ALA A 81 3.38 16.21 -20.42
C ALA A 81 4.09 15.20 -21.33
N LEU A 82 3.43 14.09 -21.61
CA LEU A 82 3.95 13.00 -22.44
C LEU A 82 3.59 13.12 -23.93
N GLY A 83 2.68 14.02 -24.30
CA GLY A 83 2.29 14.24 -25.69
C GLY A 83 1.27 13.22 -26.22
N TYR A 84 0.50 12.60 -25.33
CA TYR A 84 -0.50 11.59 -25.67
C TYR A 84 -1.92 12.11 -25.45
N THR A 85 -2.86 11.62 -26.26
CA THR A 85 -4.27 11.54 -25.87
C THR A 85 -4.61 10.08 -25.64
N LEU A 86 -5.18 9.77 -24.49
CA LEU A 86 -5.58 8.42 -24.13
C LEU A 86 -7.09 8.31 -24.28
N ARG A 87 -7.53 7.21 -24.89
CA ARG A 87 -8.89 6.69 -24.76
C ARG A 87 -8.83 5.54 -23.77
N TYR A 88 -9.34 5.73 -22.57
CA TYR A 88 -9.22 4.75 -21.48
C TYR A 88 -10.58 4.09 -21.20
N GLN A 89 -10.68 2.79 -21.46
CA GLN A 89 -11.85 2.01 -21.07
C GLN A 89 -11.75 1.68 -19.57
N LEU A 90 -12.54 2.38 -18.75
CA LEU A 90 -12.55 2.16 -17.29
C LEU A 90 -13.40 0.92 -16.97
N GLU A 91 -12.77 -0.10 -16.38
CA GLU A 91 -13.45 -1.33 -15.98
C GLU A 91 -13.83 -1.31 -14.50
N ASN A 92 -12.91 -0.87 -13.65
CA ASN A 92 -13.14 -0.68 -12.22
C ASN A 92 -12.43 0.59 -11.74
N PHE A 93 -13.06 1.30 -10.80
CA PHE A 93 -12.43 2.30 -9.96
C PHE A 93 -13.10 2.28 -8.60
N GLU A 94 -12.31 2.12 -7.55
CA GLU A 94 -12.77 2.07 -6.18
C GLU A 94 -11.76 2.72 -5.24
N VAL A 95 -12.26 3.54 -4.32
CA VAL A 95 -11.52 4.08 -3.18
C VAL A 95 -12.19 3.56 -1.92
N ASP A 96 -11.49 2.71 -1.17
CA ASP A 96 -11.89 2.23 0.14
C ASP A 96 -11.22 3.09 1.22
N PHE A 97 -12.00 3.91 1.90
CA PHE A 97 -11.48 4.81 2.94
C PHE A 97 -11.17 4.08 4.25
N SER A 98 -11.74 2.90 4.47
CA SER A 98 -11.46 2.09 5.67
C SER A 98 -10.08 1.45 5.62
N GLN A 99 -9.65 1.05 4.43
CA GLN A 99 -8.34 0.46 4.17
C GLN A 99 -7.31 1.49 3.65
N ASN A 100 -7.75 2.72 3.38
CA ASN A 100 -6.98 3.75 2.66
C ASN A 100 -6.41 3.18 1.34
N LEU A 101 -7.25 2.43 0.63
CA LEU A 101 -6.88 1.69 -0.57
C LEU A 101 -7.55 2.30 -1.79
N THR A 102 -6.87 2.26 -2.92
CA THR A 102 -7.44 2.62 -4.21
C THR A 102 -7.09 1.58 -5.23
N THR A 103 -8.09 1.07 -5.91
CA THR A 103 -7.95 0.10 -7.00
C THR A 103 -8.63 0.65 -8.24
N PHE A 104 -7.95 0.58 -9.38
CA PHE A 104 -8.58 0.82 -10.67
C PHE A 104 -7.98 -0.09 -11.72
N ALA A 105 -8.80 -0.44 -12.70
CA ALA A 105 -8.42 -1.29 -13.81
C ALA A 105 -9.09 -0.80 -15.10
N GLY A 106 -8.42 -1.03 -16.22
CA GLY A 106 -8.93 -0.61 -17.52
C GLY A 106 -7.88 -0.67 -18.61
N PHE A 107 -8.32 -0.37 -19.83
CA PHE A 107 -7.51 -0.53 -21.03
C PHE A 107 -7.23 0.83 -21.66
N PRO A 108 -5.95 1.28 -21.67
CA PRO A 108 -5.56 2.50 -22.35
C PRO A 108 -5.33 2.23 -23.86
N PHE A 109 -5.85 3.11 -24.70
CA PHE A 109 -5.43 3.26 -26.09
C PHE A 109 -4.76 4.63 -26.26
N PHE A 110 -3.52 4.63 -26.77
CA PHE A 110 -2.69 5.82 -26.88
C PHE A 110 -2.71 6.37 -28.31
N GLU A 111 -2.97 7.66 -28.43
CA GLU A 111 -2.79 8.44 -29.65
C GLU A 111 -1.63 9.41 -29.42
N ASP A 112 -0.51 9.21 -30.13
CA ASP A 112 0.65 10.10 -30.09
C ASP A 112 0.41 11.32 -30.98
N HIS A 113 0.46 12.52 -30.39
CA HIS A 113 0.29 13.77 -31.14
C HIS A 113 1.62 14.33 -31.66
N GLY A 114 2.73 13.60 -31.45
CA GLY A 114 3.99 13.71 -32.19
C GLY A 114 4.76 15.03 -32.08
N GLY A 115 4.17 16.09 -31.52
CA GLY A 115 4.75 17.43 -31.36
C GLY A 115 5.26 18.06 -32.67
N ALA A 116 4.73 19.23 -33.04
CA ALA A 116 5.32 20.00 -34.14
C ALA A 116 6.73 20.50 -33.75
N GLY A 117 7.78 19.97 -34.40
CA GLY A 117 9.16 20.43 -34.28
C GLY A 117 10.05 19.65 -33.30
N LYS A 118 11.36 19.67 -33.58
CA LYS A 118 12.40 18.90 -32.86
C LYS A 118 12.42 19.16 -31.34
N LYS A 119 12.25 20.41 -30.91
CA LYS A 119 12.26 20.77 -29.48
C LYS A 119 11.11 20.11 -28.72
N VAL A 120 9.91 20.08 -29.30
CA VAL A 120 8.72 19.49 -28.67
C VAL A 120 8.88 17.97 -28.57
N LYS A 121 9.35 17.33 -29.65
CA LYS A 121 9.67 15.89 -29.68
C LYS A 121 10.68 15.51 -28.60
N ASN A 122 11.79 16.23 -28.51
CA ASN A 122 12.83 15.97 -27.50
C ASN A 122 12.30 16.13 -26.07
N ARG A 123 11.43 17.11 -25.83
CA ARG A 123 10.78 17.29 -24.52
C ARG A 123 9.87 16.11 -24.17
N PHE A 124 9.06 15.63 -25.12
CA PHE A 124 8.20 14.47 -24.89
C PHE A 124 9.01 13.22 -24.65
N ARG A 125 10.02 12.95 -25.48
CA ARG A 125 10.97 11.85 -25.27
C ARG A 125 11.58 11.88 -23.88
N SER A 126 12.17 13.01 -23.47
CA SER A 126 12.76 13.13 -22.13
C SER A 126 11.75 12.91 -21.00
N ALA A 127 10.51 13.38 -21.15
CA ALA A 127 9.45 13.15 -20.16
C ALA A 127 8.99 11.69 -20.13
N ARG A 128 8.95 11.00 -21.28
CA ARG A 128 8.60 9.58 -21.40
C ARG A 128 9.72 8.70 -20.85
N ASP A 129 10.99 9.00 -21.15
CA ASP A 129 12.16 8.32 -20.57
C ASP A 129 12.15 8.46 -19.04
N LYS A 130 11.83 9.66 -18.52
CA LYS A 130 11.67 9.87 -17.08
C LYS A 130 10.50 9.07 -16.48
N ALA A 131 9.38 8.93 -17.20
CA ALA A 131 8.26 8.12 -16.74
C ALA A 131 8.56 6.60 -16.81
N TYR A 132 9.46 6.19 -17.70
CA TYR A 132 9.87 4.79 -17.88
C TYR A 132 10.83 4.31 -16.78
N HIS A 133 11.87 5.10 -16.50
CA HIS A 133 12.88 4.72 -15.52
C HIS A 133 12.31 4.69 -14.10
N GLY A 134 12.55 3.59 -13.39
CA GLY A 134 11.97 3.34 -12.07
C GLY A 134 10.51 2.88 -12.08
N SER A 135 9.87 2.71 -13.24
CA SER A 135 8.47 2.26 -13.34
C SER A 135 8.32 0.75 -13.17
N MET A 136 7.09 0.27 -12.95
CA MET A 136 6.82 -1.17 -12.93
C MET A 136 7.11 -1.82 -14.29
N MET A 137 6.95 -1.10 -15.39
CA MET A 137 7.29 -1.61 -16.73
C MET A 137 8.78 -1.91 -16.85
N GLU A 138 9.65 -0.99 -16.44
CA GLU A 138 11.10 -1.23 -16.46
C GLU A 138 11.50 -2.33 -15.47
N PHE A 139 10.93 -2.33 -14.26
CA PHE A 139 11.19 -3.36 -13.27
C PHE A 139 10.90 -4.77 -13.82
N TRP A 140 9.72 -4.99 -14.41
CA TRP A 140 9.36 -6.30 -14.96
C TRP A 140 10.20 -6.69 -16.18
N ARG A 141 10.57 -5.71 -17.03
CA ARG A 141 11.55 -5.96 -18.12
C ARG A 141 12.92 -6.36 -17.55
N SER A 142 13.33 -5.77 -16.44
CA SER A 142 14.59 -6.07 -15.76
C SER A 142 14.58 -7.46 -15.12
N VAL A 143 13.45 -7.86 -14.52
CA VAL A 143 13.22 -9.25 -14.07
C VAL A 143 13.37 -10.22 -15.23
N GLN A 144 12.75 -9.92 -16.39
CA GLN A 144 12.81 -10.80 -17.56
C GLN A 144 14.22 -11.01 -18.11
N LYS A 145 15.02 -9.93 -18.11
CA LYS A 145 16.41 -9.91 -18.58
C LYS A 145 17.43 -10.35 -17.53
N ASN A 146 16.99 -10.65 -16.32
CA ASN A 146 17.84 -10.92 -15.16
C ASN A 146 18.88 -9.81 -14.91
N SER A 147 18.44 -8.55 -15.00
CA SER A 147 19.30 -7.37 -14.96
C SER A 147 19.00 -6.40 -13.81
N LEU A 148 18.22 -6.82 -12.80
CA LEU A 148 17.76 -5.98 -11.68
C LEU A 148 18.86 -5.06 -11.12
N GLN A 149 19.98 -5.63 -10.70
CA GLN A 149 21.07 -4.87 -10.09
C GLN A 149 21.73 -3.88 -11.06
N ALA A 150 21.91 -4.28 -12.33
CA ALA A 150 22.48 -3.41 -13.37
C ALA A 150 21.52 -2.26 -13.74
N ASP A 151 20.22 -2.53 -13.69
CA ASP A 151 19.17 -1.54 -13.92
C ASP A 151 18.94 -0.65 -12.69
N GLY A 152 19.54 -0.98 -11.55
CA GLY A 152 19.54 -0.15 -10.33
C GLY A 152 18.53 -0.59 -9.28
N TYR A 153 17.92 -1.76 -9.43
CA TYR A 153 16.97 -2.33 -8.49
C TYR A 153 17.68 -3.18 -7.43
N GLU A 154 17.34 -2.93 -6.17
CA GLU A 154 17.58 -3.84 -5.05
C GLU A 154 16.25 -4.42 -4.60
N LEU A 155 16.19 -5.74 -4.50
CA LEU A 155 14.99 -6.48 -4.12
C LEU A 155 15.22 -7.18 -2.78
N ARG A 156 14.30 -7.05 -1.84
CA ARG A 156 14.37 -7.73 -0.52
C ARG A 156 13.00 -8.31 -0.17
N ARG A 157 12.98 -9.44 0.53
CA ARG A 157 11.73 -9.94 1.12
C ARG A 157 11.32 -9.05 2.29
N MET A 158 10.03 -8.79 2.39
CA MET A 158 9.43 -8.06 3.50
C MET A 158 8.23 -8.86 4.04
N THR A 159 8.12 -8.86 5.36
CA THR A 159 6.98 -9.44 6.08
C THR A 159 6.29 -8.32 6.85
N ARG A 160 4.96 -8.35 6.88
CA ARG A 160 4.14 -7.39 7.62
C ARG A 160 3.35 -8.15 8.68
N THR A 161 3.58 -7.80 9.94
CA THR A 161 2.85 -8.38 11.08
C THR A 161 2.08 -7.31 11.81
N GLN A 162 0.94 -7.66 12.37
CA GLN A 162 0.17 -6.74 13.19
C GLN A 162 0.96 -6.33 14.45
N ASN A 163 0.89 -5.05 14.82
CA ASN A 163 1.42 -4.57 16.09
C ASN A 163 0.52 -5.03 17.25
N TYR A 164 0.72 -6.26 17.71
CA TYR A 164 -0.06 -6.86 18.81
C TYR A 164 0.07 -6.07 20.12
N GLU A 165 1.21 -5.43 20.35
CA GLU A 165 1.42 -4.60 21.55
C GLU A 165 0.55 -3.35 21.51
N LYS A 166 0.48 -2.68 20.36
CA LYS A 166 -0.46 -1.57 20.15
C LYS A 166 -1.91 -2.00 20.31
N GLN A 167 -2.29 -3.17 19.80
CA GLN A 167 -3.64 -3.71 20.01
C GLN A 167 -3.95 -3.96 21.49
N ARG A 168 -3.00 -4.55 22.22
CA ARG A 168 -3.09 -4.79 23.66
C ARG A 168 -3.28 -3.48 24.42
N VAL A 169 -2.43 -2.48 24.19
CA VAL A 169 -2.54 -1.16 24.83
C VAL A 169 -3.86 -0.47 24.50
N ARG A 170 -4.30 -0.51 23.24
CA ARG A 170 -5.58 0.07 22.81
C ARG A 170 -6.77 -0.58 23.51
N SER A 171 -6.73 -1.89 23.75
CA SER A 171 -7.79 -2.60 24.50
C SER A 171 -7.88 -2.15 25.96
N ILE A 172 -6.72 -1.94 26.60
CA ILE A 172 -6.62 -1.43 27.97
C ILE A 172 -7.18 0.00 28.05
N TYR A 173 -6.79 0.87 27.10
CA TYR A 173 -7.25 2.26 27.04
C TYR A 173 -8.75 2.42 26.72
N SER A 174 -9.30 1.56 25.87
CA SER A 174 -10.71 1.65 25.44
C SER A 174 -11.71 0.97 26.40
N GLY A 175 -11.23 0.38 27.50
CA GLY A 175 -12.07 -0.32 28.48
C GLY A 175 -12.74 -1.59 27.93
N ARG A 176 -12.31 -2.09 26.77
CA ARG A 176 -12.81 -3.33 26.15
C ARG A 176 -11.92 -4.50 26.57
N ASN A 177 -12.46 -5.43 27.35
CA ASN A 177 -11.82 -6.72 27.60
C ASN A 177 -11.64 -7.45 26.25
N MET A 178 -10.41 -7.63 25.78
CA MET A 178 -10.14 -8.55 24.67
C MET A 178 -10.27 -9.99 25.17
N VAL A 179 -11.20 -10.74 24.58
CA VAL A 179 -11.18 -12.21 24.66
C VAL A 179 -10.17 -12.68 23.62
N ILE A 180 -8.96 -13.02 24.07
CA ILE A 180 -7.97 -13.68 23.22
C ILE A 180 -8.42 -15.14 23.07
N SER A 181 -8.90 -15.52 21.89
CA SER A 181 -9.20 -16.92 21.59
C SER A 181 -7.89 -17.64 21.28
N VAL A 182 -7.32 -18.29 22.29
CA VAL A 182 -6.25 -19.27 22.10
C VAL A 182 -6.93 -20.60 21.79
N LYS A 183 -6.66 -21.18 20.60
CA LYS A 183 -7.07 -22.55 20.30
C LYS A 183 -6.28 -23.51 21.19
N GLY A 184 -6.90 -23.94 22.28
CA GLY A 184 -6.35 -24.98 23.17
C GLY A 184 -7.00 -24.98 24.56
N THR A 185 -8.03 -25.82 24.71
CA THR A 185 -8.58 -26.39 25.97
C THR A 185 -9.12 -25.48 27.08
N ALA A 186 -10.40 -25.75 27.41
CA ALA A 186 -11.15 -25.51 28.65
C ALA A 186 -11.71 -24.10 28.96
N GLY A 187 -12.93 -23.84 28.45
CA GLY A 187 -14.04 -23.13 29.13
C GLY A 187 -13.96 -21.60 29.30
N PRO A 188 -15.07 -20.86 29.10
CA PRO A 188 -15.09 -19.42 29.34
C PRO A 188 -15.17 -19.12 30.85
N VAL A 189 -14.13 -18.54 31.43
CA VAL A 189 -14.17 -17.97 32.79
C VAL A 189 -14.50 -16.47 32.69
N SER A 190 -15.66 -16.07 33.20
CA SER A 190 -16.06 -14.67 33.31
C SER A 190 -15.61 -14.07 34.64
N VAL A 191 -14.80 -13.01 34.61
CA VAL A 191 -14.43 -12.24 35.82
C VAL A 191 -15.14 -10.88 35.79
N ARG A 192 -15.99 -10.62 36.81
CA ARG A 192 -16.62 -9.31 37.04
C ARG A 192 -15.70 -8.41 37.88
N ARG A 193 -15.70 -7.10 37.57
CA ARG A 193 -14.91 -6.06 38.26
C ARG A 193 -15.38 -5.80 39.69
N THR A 194 -14.43 -5.56 40.58
CA THR A 194 -14.59 -4.67 41.74
C THR A 194 -13.67 -3.46 41.58
N ASP A 195 -14.20 -2.29 41.86
CA ASP A 195 -13.60 -0.97 41.61
C ASP A 195 -12.30 -0.76 42.39
N SER A 196 -11.17 -0.65 41.68
CA SER A 196 -10.02 0.19 42.05
C SER A 196 -9.13 0.35 40.82
N LEU A 197 -8.84 1.60 40.44
CA LEU A 197 -7.80 1.97 39.47
C LEU A 197 -6.42 1.64 40.07
N ALA A 198 -6.04 0.37 40.06
CA ALA A 198 -4.68 -0.09 40.25
C ALA A 198 -4.50 -1.29 39.31
N ALA A 199 -3.75 -1.08 38.23
CA ALA A 199 -3.42 -2.14 37.28
C ALA A 199 -2.60 -3.22 38.00
N ARG A 200 -3.23 -4.31 38.43
CA ARG A 200 -2.54 -5.54 38.79
C ARG A 200 -2.18 -6.28 37.51
N VAL A 201 -0.87 -6.39 37.27
CA VAL A 201 -0.26 -7.24 36.23
C VAL A 201 -0.58 -8.71 36.53
N PRO A 202 -1.14 -9.50 35.60
CA PRO A 202 -1.11 -10.95 35.72
C PRO A 202 0.29 -11.45 35.35
N VAL A 203 0.90 -12.19 36.28
CA VAL A 203 2.20 -12.84 36.12
C VAL A 203 1.98 -14.22 35.49
N SER A 204 2.18 -14.32 34.17
CA SER A 204 2.47 -15.53 33.37
C SER A 204 2.46 -15.06 31.90
N ASP A 205 3.56 -14.97 31.16
CA ASP A 205 4.56 -16.01 30.90
C ASP A 205 5.96 -15.40 30.72
N THR A 206 6.96 -16.17 31.14
CA THR A 206 8.38 -15.83 31.09
C THR A 206 8.92 -15.87 29.67
N ILE A 207 9.26 -14.71 29.09
CA ILE A 207 10.33 -14.60 28.09
C ILE A 207 11.25 -13.44 28.50
N GLY A 208 12.53 -13.77 28.66
CA GLY A 208 13.59 -13.05 29.36
C GLY A 208 13.65 -11.53 29.21
N LEU A 209 13.51 -10.84 30.34
CA LEU A 209 14.15 -9.55 30.61
C LEU A 209 14.84 -9.66 31.96
N THR A 210 16.13 -9.96 31.93
CA THR A 210 17.04 -9.86 33.08
C THR A 210 17.16 -8.39 33.48
N ASP A 211 16.41 -7.96 34.50
CA ASP A 211 16.83 -6.96 35.50
C ASP A 211 15.73 -6.55 36.53
N THR A 212 14.64 -7.31 36.67
CA THR A 212 13.60 -7.03 37.69
C THR A 212 13.83 -7.72 39.05
N ASN A 213 14.88 -8.54 39.19
CA ASN A 213 15.14 -9.31 40.41
C ASN A 213 15.86 -8.56 41.54
N ARG A 214 16.02 -7.23 41.44
CA ARG A 214 16.65 -6.42 42.50
C ARG A 214 15.69 -5.76 43.49
N LEU A 215 14.38 -5.87 43.29
CA LEU A 215 13.40 -5.20 44.18
C LEU A 215 12.36 -6.14 44.81
N THR A 216 12.37 -7.43 44.49
CA THR A 216 11.45 -8.40 45.10
C THR A 216 11.92 -8.96 46.45
N ASN A 217 13.13 -8.60 46.91
CA ASN A 217 13.69 -9.14 48.15
C ASN A 217 13.56 -8.27 49.40
N THR A 218 12.73 -7.22 49.40
CA THR A 218 12.45 -6.44 50.63
C THR A 218 11.04 -6.66 51.18
N ILE A 219 10.31 -7.68 50.72
CA ILE A 219 8.96 -7.97 51.24
C ILE A 219 8.84 -9.43 51.68
N ARG A 220 9.68 -9.83 52.63
CA ARG A 220 9.39 -10.95 53.54
C ARG A 220 10.00 -10.65 54.92
N SER A 221 9.34 -9.77 55.67
CA SER A 221 9.55 -9.65 57.12
C SER A 221 8.22 -9.98 57.80
N THR A 222 8.20 -11.10 58.50
CA THR A 222 7.13 -11.56 59.38
C THR A 222 7.19 -10.79 60.70
N ASP A 223 6.62 -9.58 60.75
CA ASP A 223 6.31 -8.89 62.01
C ASP A 223 5.16 -7.88 61.80
N PRO A 224 3.99 -8.04 62.44
CA PRO A 224 2.83 -7.16 62.24
C PRO A 224 3.00 -5.72 62.74
N ASN A 225 4.05 -5.39 63.49
CA ASN A 225 4.18 -4.09 64.17
C ASN A 225 5.21 -3.12 63.55
N ARG A 226 5.65 -3.33 62.32
CA ARG A 226 6.61 -2.42 61.65
C ARG A 226 6.04 -1.78 60.38
N LEU A 227 4.90 -1.10 60.52
CA LEU A 227 4.32 -0.24 59.49
C LEU A 227 4.88 1.18 59.58
N THR A 228 6.09 1.43 59.07
CA THR A 228 6.51 2.78 58.65
C THR A 228 7.63 2.68 57.62
N ASP A 229 7.31 2.36 56.38
CA ASP A 229 8.07 2.90 55.26
C ASP A 229 7.07 3.61 54.34
N THR A 230 7.02 4.92 54.53
CA THR A 230 6.19 5.86 53.79
C THR A 230 6.63 5.84 52.33
N ILE A 231 5.82 5.26 51.44
CA ILE A 231 5.99 5.42 50.00
C ILE A 231 5.75 6.89 49.68
N HIS A 232 6.80 7.63 49.30
CA HIS A 232 6.70 9.03 48.93
C HIS A 232 5.90 9.18 47.62
N SER A 233 5.01 10.16 47.54
CA SER A 233 4.16 10.43 46.36
C SER A 233 4.96 10.68 45.08
N THR A 234 6.23 11.09 45.21
CA THR A 234 7.19 11.23 44.11
C THR A 234 7.53 9.92 43.42
N ASP A 235 7.54 8.78 44.13
CA ASP A 235 7.85 7.47 43.53
C ASP A 235 6.66 6.87 42.78
N ILE A 236 5.44 7.10 43.29
CA ILE A 236 4.20 6.74 42.60
C ILE A 236 4.05 7.56 41.31
N ASN A 237 4.31 8.87 41.38
CA ASN A 237 4.30 9.72 40.18
C ASN A 237 5.35 9.29 39.15
N ARG A 238 6.53 8.83 39.57
CA ARG A 238 7.58 8.38 38.66
C ARG A 238 7.20 7.11 37.89
N VAL A 239 6.55 6.15 38.55
CA VAL A 239 6.07 4.89 37.92
C VAL A 239 4.80 5.12 37.07
N VAL A 240 3.92 6.04 37.48
CA VAL A 240 2.70 6.39 36.73
C VAL A 240 3.03 7.22 35.49
N VAL A 241 4.01 8.11 35.56
CA VAL A 241 4.51 8.88 34.40
C VAL A 241 5.22 7.98 33.39
N ASP A 242 5.97 6.96 33.83
CA ASP A 242 6.61 5.99 32.94
C ASP A 242 5.56 5.11 32.22
N SER A 243 4.50 4.72 32.93
CA SER A 243 3.40 3.93 32.37
C SER A 243 2.56 4.72 31.35
N SER A 244 2.21 5.99 31.62
CA SER A 244 1.43 6.81 30.68
C SER A 244 2.23 7.18 29.43
N GLN A 245 3.52 7.54 29.58
CA GLN A 245 4.41 7.79 28.46
C GLN A 245 4.62 6.55 27.60
N TYR A 246 4.75 5.37 28.22
CA TYR A 246 4.78 4.10 27.51
C TYR A 246 3.53 3.90 26.65
N TYR A 247 2.35 4.04 27.23
CA TYR A 247 1.11 3.83 26.49
C TYR A 247 0.90 4.84 25.36
N GLU A 248 1.19 6.12 25.61
CA GLU A 248 1.14 7.16 24.59
C GLU A 248 2.10 6.85 23.44
N ARG A 249 3.32 6.37 23.75
CA ARG A 249 4.30 5.97 22.74
C ARG A 249 3.76 4.81 21.88
N ILE A 250 3.31 3.72 22.51
CA ILE A 250 2.80 2.54 21.80
C ILE A 250 1.56 2.90 20.95
N LEU A 251 0.65 3.73 21.46
CA LEU A 251 -0.55 4.16 20.72
C LEU A 251 -0.23 5.05 19.52
N ARG A 252 0.94 5.70 19.49
CA ARG A 252 1.44 6.48 18.34
C ARG A 252 2.15 5.63 17.29
N GLU A 253 2.54 4.39 17.60
CA GLU A 253 3.17 3.50 16.63
C GLU A 253 2.23 3.11 15.49
N LYS A 254 2.76 2.54 14.41
CA LYS A 254 1.93 2.03 13.29
C LYS A 254 1.16 0.78 13.74
N ASP A 255 -0.01 0.56 13.12
CA ASP A 255 -0.83 -0.64 13.38
C ASP A 255 -0.14 -1.92 12.90
N ASN A 256 0.80 -1.81 11.96
CA ASN A 256 1.59 -2.91 11.43
C ASN A 256 3.09 -2.64 11.59
N ILE A 257 3.85 -3.71 11.78
CA ILE A 257 5.31 -3.75 11.87
C ILE A 257 5.84 -4.42 10.61
N ASP A 258 6.73 -3.71 9.91
CA ASP A 258 7.34 -4.16 8.67
C ASP A 258 8.77 -4.64 8.94
N THR A 259 9.06 -5.90 8.61
CA THR A 259 10.39 -6.51 8.80
C THR A 259 10.99 -6.86 7.45
N TYR A 260 12.21 -6.37 7.20
CA TYR A 260 12.91 -6.50 5.92
C TYR A 260 14.07 -7.50 6.05
N SER A 261 14.10 -8.53 5.20
CA SER A 261 15.22 -9.48 5.13
C SER A 261 16.53 -8.76 4.82
N HIS A 262 17.65 -9.14 5.44
CA HIS A 262 18.97 -8.57 5.10
C HIS A 262 19.52 -9.02 3.74
N HIS A 263 18.95 -10.07 3.16
CA HIS A 263 19.42 -10.63 1.90
C HIS A 263 18.73 -9.98 0.70
N THR A 264 19.55 -9.57 -0.27
CA THR A 264 19.07 -9.12 -1.58
C THR A 264 18.72 -10.32 -2.45
N LEU A 265 17.59 -10.23 -3.14
CA LEU A 265 17.08 -11.21 -4.09
C LEU A 265 17.53 -10.85 -5.52
N THR A 266 17.74 -11.88 -6.35
CA THR A 266 17.92 -11.75 -7.81
C THR A 266 16.59 -11.98 -8.53
N ALA A 267 16.54 -11.73 -9.84
CA ALA A 267 15.34 -12.06 -10.62
C ALA A 267 15.06 -13.57 -10.58
N ASP A 268 16.12 -14.40 -10.66
CA ASP A 268 16.03 -15.85 -10.53
C ASP A 268 15.46 -16.32 -9.18
N SER A 269 15.51 -15.48 -8.14
CA SER A 269 14.92 -15.80 -6.83
C SER A 269 13.39 -15.77 -6.83
N ILE A 270 12.77 -15.11 -7.81
CA ILE A 270 11.31 -14.95 -7.93
C ILE A 270 10.76 -15.55 -9.23
N VAL A 271 11.61 -15.86 -10.22
CA VAL A 271 11.22 -16.56 -11.45
C VAL A 271 11.22 -18.06 -11.19
N ILE A 272 10.04 -18.67 -11.20
CA ILE A 272 9.88 -20.12 -10.96
C ILE A 272 9.93 -20.96 -12.25
N LYS A 273 9.64 -20.36 -13.40
CA LYS A 273 9.75 -21.02 -14.72
C LYS A 273 10.06 -20.00 -15.81
N SER A 274 10.89 -20.40 -16.77
CA SER A 274 11.15 -19.64 -18.00
C SER A 274 10.68 -20.43 -19.21
N GLU A 275 9.88 -19.81 -20.08
CA GLU A 275 9.38 -20.44 -21.31
C GLU A 275 9.39 -19.43 -22.45
N GLY A 276 10.41 -19.50 -23.31
CA GLY A 276 10.63 -18.55 -24.39
C GLY A 276 10.74 -17.11 -23.88
N ALA A 277 9.86 -16.23 -24.38
CA ALA A 277 9.78 -14.83 -23.99
C ALA A 277 9.12 -14.60 -22.62
N TYR A 278 8.42 -15.60 -22.09
CA TYR A 278 7.64 -15.49 -20.85
C TYR A 278 8.44 -15.94 -19.62
N ARG A 279 8.14 -15.32 -18.49
CA ARG A 279 8.60 -15.73 -17.16
C ARG A 279 7.40 -15.95 -16.27
N LEU A 280 7.34 -17.10 -15.61
CA LEU A 280 6.38 -17.33 -14.53
C LEU A 280 7.04 -16.88 -13.23
N VAL A 281 6.44 -15.90 -12.57
CA VAL A 281 6.96 -15.26 -11.36
C VAL A 281 6.06 -15.57 -10.19
N TRP A 282 6.68 -15.95 -9.06
CA TRP A 282 5.98 -16.17 -7.80
C TRP A 282 6.87 -15.80 -6.62
N PHE A 283 6.25 -15.27 -5.56
CA PHE A 283 6.91 -14.95 -4.31
C PHE A 283 5.87 -14.87 -3.18
N SER A 284 6.31 -15.12 -1.95
CA SER A 284 5.46 -15.03 -0.75
C SER A 284 5.57 -13.66 -0.07
N ASP A 285 4.53 -13.28 0.67
CA ASP A 285 4.44 -12.03 1.42
C ASP A 285 4.62 -10.80 0.52
N TYR A 286 5.61 -9.95 0.80
CA TYR A 286 5.89 -8.73 0.08
C TYR A 286 7.31 -8.76 -0.48
N LEU A 287 7.46 -8.15 -1.65
CA LEU A 287 8.75 -7.69 -2.14
C LEU A 287 8.89 -6.20 -1.83
N PHE A 288 9.99 -5.87 -1.17
CA PHE A 288 10.47 -4.51 -1.01
C PHE A 288 11.44 -4.19 -2.14
N VAL A 289 11.07 -3.23 -2.97
CA VAL A 289 11.83 -2.81 -4.16
C VAL A 289 12.42 -1.44 -3.90
N THR A 290 13.73 -1.30 -4.03
CA THR A 290 14.43 -0.01 -4.02
C THR A 290 15.03 0.26 -5.39
N TYR A 291 14.68 1.38 -6.01
CA TYR A 291 15.29 1.86 -7.24
C TYR A 291 16.33 2.94 -6.93
N LYS A 292 17.61 2.63 -7.16
CA LYS A 292 18.76 3.41 -6.68
C LYS A 292 19.26 4.49 -7.63
N LYS A 293 18.70 4.59 -8.84
CA LYS A 293 19.13 5.59 -9.83
C LYS A 293 18.41 6.92 -9.71
N GLU A 294 17.37 7.01 -8.88
CA GLU A 294 16.65 8.25 -8.63
C GLU A 294 16.19 8.35 -7.18
N LEU A 295 16.09 9.58 -6.68
CA LEU A 295 15.47 9.87 -5.39
C LEU A 295 13.95 9.99 -5.56
N GLU A 296 13.23 9.91 -4.44
CA GLU A 296 11.81 10.20 -4.40
C GLU A 296 11.54 11.67 -4.76
N ASP A 297 10.48 11.92 -5.52
CA ASP A 297 10.02 13.27 -5.81
C ASP A 297 9.50 13.96 -4.52
N PRO A 298 9.80 15.25 -4.27
CA PRO A 298 9.24 15.96 -3.13
C PRO A 298 7.70 15.94 -3.03
N LEU A 299 6.99 15.89 -4.16
CA LEU A 299 5.51 15.77 -4.18
C LEU A 299 5.02 14.43 -3.63
N TYR A 300 5.83 13.37 -3.71
CA TYR A 300 5.53 12.11 -3.04
C TYR A 300 5.54 12.31 -1.53
N LEU A 301 6.59 12.93 -0.98
CA LEU A 301 6.70 13.18 0.46
C LEU A 301 5.56 14.07 0.96
N GLU A 302 5.22 15.12 0.21
CA GLU A 302 4.08 15.99 0.52
C GLU A 302 2.76 15.22 0.53
N SER A 303 2.55 14.34 -0.45
CA SER A 303 1.32 13.52 -0.56
C SER A 303 1.11 12.59 0.64
N PHE A 304 2.20 12.15 1.28
CA PHE A 304 2.16 11.29 2.47
C PHE A 304 2.49 12.04 3.77
N MET A 305 2.64 13.37 3.72
CA MET A 305 3.03 14.23 4.85
C MET A 305 4.35 13.80 5.53
N GLU A 306 5.28 13.26 4.75
CA GLU A 306 6.59 12.81 5.21
C GLU A 306 7.53 14.02 5.39
N ARG A 307 8.09 14.19 6.60
CA ARG A 307 8.96 15.34 6.95
C ARG A 307 10.46 15.06 6.81
N ARG A 308 10.82 13.91 6.25
CA ARG A 308 12.21 13.50 6.01
C ARG A 308 12.71 14.02 4.65
N SER A 309 14.03 13.99 4.44
CA SER A 309 14.61 14.17 3.11
C SER A 309 14.23 13.03 2.16
N PRO A 310 14.15 13.28 0.84
CA PRO A 310 14.01 12.22 -0.15
C PRO A 310 15.09 11.16 -0.02
N THR A 311 14.69 9.90 -0.17
CA THR A 311 15.59 8.74 -0.25
C THR A 311 15.49 8.14 -1.65
N PHE A 312 16.16 7.02 -1.92
CA PHE A 312 15.88 6.26 -3.14
C PHE A 312 14.41 5.87 -3.22
N GLN A 313 13.88 5.72 -4.43
CA GLN A 313 12.49 5.35 -4.63
C GLN A 313 12.23 3.95 -4.05
N GLN A 314 11.24 3.84 -3.17
CA GLN A 314 10.93 2.60 -2.44
C GLN A 314 9.47 2.22 -2.62
N SER A 315 9.26 0.97 -3.04
CA SER A 315 7.95 0.40 -3.35
C SER A 315 7.78 -0.96 -2.70
N HIS A 316 6.54 -1.33 -2.43
CA HIS A 316 6.18 -2.66 -1.96
C HIS A 316 5.22 -3.29 -2.96
N ILE A 317 5.43 -4.56 -3.29
CA ILE A 317 4.48 -5.34 -4.09
C ILE A 317 4.15 -6.68 -3.44
N TRP A 318 2.94 -7.16 -3.64
CA TRP A 318 2.50 -8.50 -3.22
C TRP A 318 1.53 -9.10 -4.22
N LEU A 319 1.37 -10.42 -4.15
CA LEU A 319 0.42 -11.20 -4.93
C LEU A 319 -0.90 -11.31 -4.14
N THR A 320 -2.01 -10.81 -4.70
CA THR A 320 -3.27 -10.64 -3.95
C THR A 320 -3.98 -11.95 -3.62
N THR A 321 -3.98 -12.92 -4.53
CA THR A 321 -4.51 -14.28 -4.29
C THR A 321 -3.38 -15.25 -3.92
N GLY A 322 -2.12 -14.87 -4.16
CA GLY A 322 -0.95 -15.70 -3.97
C GLY A 322 -0.62 -16.56 -5.19
N ASP A 323 -1.32 -16.35 -6.31
CA ASP A 323 -1.11 -17.07 -7.55
C ASP A 323 0.08 -16.49 -8.33
N ALA A 324 0.77 -17.34 -9.07
CA ALA A 324 1.87 -16.91 -9.92
C ALA A 324 1.37 -16.04 -11.08
N ILE A 325 2.19 -15.07 -11.47
CA ILE A 325 1.93 -14.20 -12.63
C ILE A 325 2.83 -14.59 -13.80
N VAL A 326 2.33 -14.39 -15.02
CA VAL A 326 3.16 -14.42 -16.23
C VAL A 326 3.65 -13.01 -16.51
N VAL A 327 4.95 -12.85 -16.71
CA VAL A 327 5.60 -11.59 -17.13
C VAL A 327 6.13 -11.76 -18.55
N ASP A 328 5.77 -10.83 -19.42
CA ASP A 328 6.23 -10.77 -20.82
C ASP A 328 7.48 -9.86 -20.95
N GLY A 329 8.25 -10.03 -22.02
CA GLY A 329 9.47 -9.26 -22.31
C GLY A 329 9.24 -7.76 -22.51
N ASN A 330 8.00 -7.33 -22.75
CA ASN A 330 7.60 -5.91 -22.80
C ASN A 330 7.28 -5.32 -21.41
N GLY A 331 7.37 -6.11 -20.33
CA GLY A 331 7.11 -5.66 -18.95
C GLY A 331 5.64 -5.74 -18.54
N SER A 332 4.73 -6.18 -19.41
CA SER A 332 3.36 -6.50 -19.01
C SER A 332 3.31 -7.81 -18.21
N TYR A 333 2.30 -7.93 -17.36
CA TYR A 333 2.06 -9.11 -16.55
C TYR A 333 0.58 -9.47 -16.48
N SER A 334 0.29 -10.75 -16.26
CA SER A 334 -1.07 -11.29 -16.21
C SER A 334 -1.19 -12.35 -15.10
N PRO A 335 -2.27 -12.34 -14.30
CA PRO A 335 -3.36 -11.36 -14.31
C PRO A 335 -2.90 -10.00 -13.74
N PRO A 336 -3.31 -8.86 -14.32
CA PRO A 336 -2.86 -7.56 -13.85
C PRO A 336 -3.37 -7.22 -12.44
N GLN A 337 -4.54 -7.72 -12.06
CA GLN A 337 -5.09 -7.54 -10.71
C GLN A 337 -4.30 -8.28 -9.61
N GLU A 338 -3.44 -9.23 -9.99
CA GLU A 338 -2.74 -10.06 -9.02
C GLU A 338 -1.58 -9.31 -8.35
N VAL A 339 -0.93 -8.38 -9.06
CA VAL A 339 0.15 -7.58 -8.48
C VAL A 339 -0.42 -6.31 -7.89
N PHE A 340 -0.41 -6.23 -6.56
CA PHE A 340 -0.70 -4.97 -5.89
C PHE A 340 0.61 -4.20 -5.63
N SER A 341 0.59 -2.88 -5.80
CA SER A 341 1.72 -2.00 -5.48
C SER A 341 1.35 -0.89 -4.50
N MET A 342 2.28 -0.56 -3.61
CA MET A 342 2.16 0.49 -2.60
C MET A 342 3.42 1.38 -2.55
N SER A 343 3.33 2.45 -1.77
CA SER A 343 4.41 3.44 -1.59
C SER A 343 4.68 4.17 -2.91
N TYR A 344 5.94 4.26 -3.35
CA TYR A 344 6.30 5.12 -4.48
C TYR A 344 5.54 4.74 -5.76
N TRP A 345 5.47 3.45 -6.11
CA TRP A 345 4.67 2.98 -7.26
C TRP A 345 3.17 3.18 -7.07
N GLY A 346 2.65 3.03 -5.86
CA GLY A 346 1.24 3.36 -5.57
C GLY A 346 0.90 4.82 -5.84
N TRP A 347 1.89 5.72 -5.78
CA TRP A 347 1.78 7.15 -6.09
C TRP A 347 2.13 7.50 -7.55
N SER A 348 3.14 6.85 -8.14
CA SER A 348 3.66 7.17 -9.48
C SER A 348 2.97 6.43 -10.62
N GLU A 349 2.54 5.17 -10.42
CA GLU A 349 1.93 4.32 -11.45
C GLU A 349 0.46 4.69 -11.67
N LYS A 350 0.24 5.93 -12.13
CA LYS A 350 -1.05 6.54 -12.41
C LYS A 350 -1.15 6.95 -13.88
N ILE A 351 -2.34 7.32 -14.35
CA ILE A 351 -2.58 7.66 -15.76
C ILE A 351 -1.62 8.73 -16.29
N ALA A 352 -1.19 9.68 -15.45
CA ALA A 352 -0.25 10.73 -15.86
C ALA A 352 1.14 10.21 -16.29
N ASN A 353 1.54 9.04 -15.82
CA ASN A 353 2.85 8.43 -16.11
C ASN A 353 2.76 7.19 -17.00
N LEU A 354 1.55 6.75 -17.39
CA LEU A 354 1.41 5.58 -18.24
C LEU A 354 2.06 5.78 -19.61
N LEU A 355 2.72 4.73 -20.07
CA LEU A 355 3.35 4.63 -21.37
C LEU A 355 2.70 3.51 -22.20
N PRO A 356 2.70 3.61 -23.54
CA PRO A 356 2.36 2.49 -24.41
C PRO A 356 3.21 1.25 -24.09
N ILE A 357 2.63 0.06 -24.21
CA ILE A 357 3.30 -1.20 -23.91
C ILE A 357 4.55 -1.45 -24.77
N ASP A 358 4.56 -0.89 -25.97
CA ASP A 358 5.63 -0.95 -26.97
C ASP A 358 6.66 0.18 -26.83
N TYR A 359 6.52 1.08 -25.84
CA TYR A 359 7.50 2.14 -25.59
C TYR A 359 8.89 1.54 -25.32
N GLN A 360 9.91 2.07 -26.00
CA GLN A 360 11.31 1.82 -25.69
C GLN A 360 11.99 3.14 -25.30
N PRO A 361 12.79 3.16 -24.23
CA PRO A 361 13.52 4.35 -23.84
C PRO A 361 14.55 4.72 -24.91
N GLY A 362 14.67 6.02 -25.21
CA GLY A 362 15.64 6.53 -26.19
C GLY A 362 15.19 6.56 -27.66
N ASP A 363 13.98 6.11 -27.97
CA ASP A 363 13.35 6.25 -29.30
C ASP A 363 13.00 7.70 -29.69
#